data_AF-A0A2W7AL59-F1
#
_entry.id   AF-A0A2W7AL59-F1
#
_cell.length_a   1.000
_cell.length_b   1.000
_cell.length_c   1.000
_cell.angle_alpha   90.00
_cell.angle_beta   90.00
_cell.angle_gamma   90.00
#
_symmetry.space_group_name_H-M   'P 1'
#
loop_
_entity.id
_entity.type
_entity.pdbx_description
1 polymer ?
#
loop_
_entity_poly.entity_id
_entity_poly.type
_entity_poly.pdbx_seq_one_letter_code
_entity_poly.pdbx_strand_id
1 'polypeptide(L)'
;MSTLAPDQRNYYYLLEGGRAGVHKPILAALYAVHNQPQLTDGETGLGIAPVNQVDLAEVDTFAAQVQYAANTLRSLTQGLIEQGWSGADIWDASVGRYSDRFLQTVAQGFTPAEGDGQGPAQEGHRDAAQLEPSDAAALLQAYLDDLSTDYSGAQLPQNVGQLDPALLAFAERVPPNYGRLDFQRQAMVEAVRLWRQLDTTAAVYEVLSVPVVDQVPDEAALDNALVGFMQSVARYYAGYPNQREALIRLVQLWRAMDGREEAIAWLLTHDPFAHETNLETLDPALIAFVQKIPNLYNGQGDLRFALTEGYRRWFGLDSRTTAIQQLGINPDDLAQTADNQDTLVSTARTLDRALLDFAVHIPTTYTPTEDQREALIHLVQLWRRLEGRIPTIQSLFEDLRRLERSAPSSPEAMPAPVPA
;
A
#
# COMPACT_ATOMS: atom_id res chain seq x y z
N MET A 1 -8.30 33.30 -20.69
CA MET A 1 -7.97 32.06 -19.95
C MET A 1 -7.72 31.00 -20.99
N SER A 2 -6.66 30.19 -20.85
CA SER A 2 -6.32 29.17 -21.86
C SER A 2 -7.11 27.90 -21.58
N THR A 3 -7.75 27.36 -22.62
CA THR A 3 -8.37 26.04 -22.53
C THR A 3 -7.33 24.98 -22.17
N LEU A 4 -7.68 24.04 -21.31
CA LEU A 4 -6.84 22.92 -20.90
C LEU A 4 -6.39 22.11 -22.12
N ALA A 5 -5.11 21.75 -22.14
CA ALA A 5 -4.59 20.79 -23.11
C ALA A 5 -5.15 19.38 -22.85
N PRO A 6 -5.20 18.49 -23.87
CA PRO A 6 -5.67 17.12 -23.70
C PRO A 6 -5.01 16.38 -22.53
N ASP A 7 -3.69 16.51 -22.37
CA ASP A 7 -2.94 15.86 -21.26
C ASP A 7 -3.35 16.38 -19.88
N GLN A 8 -3.69 17.66 -19.77
CA GLN A 8 -4.15 18.26 -18.52
C GLN A 8 -5.55 17.75 -18.16
N ARG A 9 -6.44 17.59 -19.15
CA ARG A 9 -7.75 16.95 -18.91
C ARG A 9 -7.59 15.49 -18.51
N ASN A 10 -6.71 14.78 -19.20
CA ASN A 10 -6.40 13.38 -18.93
C ASN A 10 -5.93 13.15 -17.49
N TYR A 11 -5.10 14.06 -16.96
CA TYR A 11 -4.67 14.06 -15.57
C TYR A 11 -5.85 14.08 -14.58
N TYR A 12 -6.85 14.95 -14.79
CA TYR A 12 -8.04 14.99 -13.93
C TYR A 12 -8.85 13.70 -14.00
N TYR A 13 -9.01 13.11 -15.19
CA TYR A 13 -9.73 11.85 -15.33
C TYR A 13 -9.03 10.68 -14.60
N LEU A 14 -7.70 10.62 -14.68
CA LEU A 14 -6.91 9.62 -13.95
C LEU A 14 -7.01 9.82 -12.44
N LEU A 15 -6.87 11.06 -11.98
CA LEU A 15 -6.95 11.41 -10.56
C LEU A 15 -8.30 11.02 -9.96
N GLU A 16 -9.40 11.46 -10.58
CA GLU A 16 -10.74 11.22 -10.06
C GLU A 16 -11.25 9.81 -10.31
N GLY A 17 -10.87 9.19 -11.42
CA GLY A 17 -11.14 7.78 -11.67
C GLY A 17 -10.51 6.88 -10.60
N GLY A 18 -9.23 7.13 -10.28
CA GLY A 18 -8.52 6.45 -9.19
C GLY A 18 -9.11 6.74 -7.81
N ARG A 19 -9.47 8.00 -7.52
CA ARG A 19 -10.09 8.39 -6.24
C ARG A 19 -11.43 7.69 -6.03
N ALA A 20 -12.30 7.68 -7.05
CA ALA A 20 -13.66 7.16 -6.94
C ALA A 20 -13.78 5.66 -7.23
N GLY A 21 -12.75 5.02 -7.79
CA GLY A 21 -12.80 3.63 -8.24
C GLY A 21 -13.62 3.45 -9.53
N VAL A 22 -13.61 4.46 -10.40
CA VAL A 22 -14.35 4.50 -11.67
C VAL A 22 -13.37 4.41 -12.83
N HIS A 23 -13.72 3.67 -13.89
CA HIS A 23 -12.81 3.46 -15.01
C HIS A 23 -12.61 4.75 -15.82
N LYS A 24 -11.42 5.35 -15.77
CA LYS A 24 -11.07 6.65 -16.38
C LYS A 24 -11.71 6.92 -17.76
N PRO A 25 -11.76 5.97 -18.72
CA PRO A 25 -12.32 6.24 -20.05
C PRO A 25 -13.78 6.69 -20.03
N ILE A 26 -14.57 6.37 -19.00
CA ILE A 26 -15.96 6.85 -18.90
C ILE A 26 -16.02 8.37 -18.66
N LEU A 27 -15.07 8.93 -17.90
CA LEU A 27 -15.02 10.36 -17.61
C LEU A 27 -14.64 11.14 -18.88
N ALA A 28 -13.68 10.63 -19.63
CA ALA A 28 -13.31 11.16 -20.94
C ALA A 28 -14.48 11.07 -21.95
N ALA A 29 -15.20 9.94 -21.96
CA ALA A 29 -16.36 9.74 -22.82
C ALA A 29 -17.52 10.70 -22.50
N LEU A 30 -17.82 10.90 -21.20
CA LEU A 30 -18.82 11.88 -20.76
C LEU A 30 -18.46 13.29 -21.22
N TYR A 31 -17.19 13.70 -21.06
CA TYR A 31 -16.72 14.99 -21.59
C TYR A 31 -16.93 15.09 -23.10
N ALA A 32 -16.51 14.07 -23.86
CA ALA A 32 -16.58 14.08 -25.32
C ALA A 32 -18.02 14.17 -25.86
N VAL A 33 -18.97 13.51 -25.21
CA VAL A 33 -20.36 13.45 -25.66
C VAL A 33 -21.20 14.62 -25.18
N HIS A 34 -20.98 15.10 -23.96
CA HIS A 34 -21.70 16.26 -23.46
C HIS A 34 -21.10 17.57 -23.97
N ASN A 35 -19.81 17.79 -23.73
CA ASN A 35 -19.10 19.03 -24.04
C ASN A 35 -19.88 20.29 -23.57
N GLN A 36 -20.55 20.17 -22.42
CA GLN A 36 -21.42 21.18 -21.80
C GLN A 36 -21.65 20.81 -20.32
N PRO A 37 -22.02 21.76 -19.43
CA PRO A 37 -22.24 23.19 -19.68
C PRO A 37 -20.94 23.96 -19.98
N GLN A 38 -21.04 25.23 -20.41
CA GLN A 38 -19.87 26.12 -20.38
C GLN A 38 -19.57 26.51 -18.94
N LEU A 39 -18.29 26.46 -18.57
CA LEU A 39 -17.81 26.62 -17.20
C LEU A 39 -17.13 27.97 -17.00
N THR A 40 -17.03 28.41 -15.75
CA THR A 40 -16.41 29.70 -15.40
C THR A 40 -14.91 29.79 -15.70
N ASP A 41 -14.21 28.66 -15.74
CA ASP A 41 -12.80 28.57 -16.12
C ASP A 41 -12.55 28.61 -17.63
N GLY A 42 -13.63 28.66 -18.43
CA GLY A 42 -13.59 28.71 -19.90
C GLY A 42 -13.57 27.34 -20.57
N GLU A 43 -13.65 26.25 -19.80
CA GLU A 43 -13.85 24.90 -20.33
C GLU A 43 -15.33 24.58 -20.54
N THR A 44 -15.57 23.37 -21.05
CA THR A 44 -16.87 22.72 -21.12
C THR A 44 -16.93 21.54 -20.15
N GLY A 45 -18.12 21.23 -19.65
CA GLY A 45 -18.36 20.20 -18.65
C GLY A 45 -18.63 18.81 -19.20
N LEU A 46 -18.84 17.89 -18.26
CA LEU A 46 -19.10 16.45 -18.46
C LEU A 46 -20.60 16.13 -18.43
N GLY A 47 -21.48 17.14 -18.55
CA GLY A 47 -22.92 16.97 -18.41
C GLY A 47 -23.39 16.88 -16.96
N ILE A 48 -22.60 17.39 -16.01
CA ILE A 48 -22.98 17.43 -14.60
C ILE A 48 -23.71 18.73 -14.28
N ALA A 49 -24.89 18.60 -13.66
CA ALA A 49 -25.75 19.69 -13.24
C ALA A 49 -25.99 19.65 -11.72
N PRO A 50 -26.15 20.81 -11.05
CA PRO A 50 -26.44 20.85 -9.63
C PRO A 50 -27.79 20.21 -9.32
N VAL A 51 -27.84 19.46 -8.21
CA VAL A 51 -29.06 18.85 -7.68
C VAL A 51 -28.92 18.66 -6.16
N ASN A 52 -30.04 18.51 -5.46
CA ASN A 52 -30.08 18.35 -4.01
C ASN A 52 -29.37 19.52 -3.29
N GLN A 53 -28.27 19.26 -2.58
CA GLN A 53 -27.50 20.25 -1.81
C GLN A 53 -26.31 20.82 -2.57
N VAL A 54 -26.06 20.39 -3.80
CA VAL A 54 -24.91 20.83 -4.60
C VAL A 54 -25.25 22.16 -5.27
N ASP A 55 -24.53 23.22 -4.91
CA ASP A 55 -24.68 24.52 -5.55
C ASP A 55 -24.03 24.53 -6.95
N LEU A 56 -24.55 25.38 -7.86
CA LEU A 56 -23.96 25.54 -9.19
C LEU A 56 -22.46 25.84 -9.13
N ALA A 57 -22.05 26.70 -8.20
CA ALA A 57 -20.65 27.09 -8.03
C ALA A 57 -19.72 25.91 -7.68
N GLU A 58 -20.26 24.84 -7.09
CA GLU A 58 -19.49 23.64 -6.76
C GLU A 58 -19.18 22.79 -7.99
N VAL A 59 -19.94 22.93 -9.09
CA VAL A 59 -19.78 22.16 -10.33
C VAL A 59 -19.35 23.02 -11.53
N ASP A 60 -19.00 24.29 -11.33
CA ASP A 60 -18.79 25.28 -12.41
C ASP A 60 -17.31 25.42 -12.86
N THR A 61 -16.50 24.38 -12.61
CA THR A 61 -15.11 24.27 -13.10
C THR A 61 -14.88 22.88 -13.67
N PHE A 62 -13.91 22.73 -14.57
CA PHE A 62 -13.64 21.45 -15.21
C PHE A 62 -13.22 20.39 -14.18
N ALA A 63 -12.33 20.75 -13.25
CA ALA A 63 -11.91 19.85 -12.18
C ALA A 63 -13.11 19.37 -11.35
N ALA A 64 -14.03 20.28 -11.00
CA ALA A 64 -15.25 19.93 -10.29
C ALA A 64 -16.19 19.04 -11.12
N GLN A 65 -16.40 19.35 -12.40
CA GLN A 65 -17.21 18.51 -13.29
C GLN A 65 -16.70 17.07 -13.32
N VAL A 66 -15.38 16.87 -13.36
CA VAL A 66 -14.78 15.53 -13.32
C VAL A 66 -14.98 14.86 -11.97
N GLN A 67 -14.75 15.58 -10.86
CA GLN A 67 -14.93 15.06 -9.51
C GLN A 67 -16.37 14.61 -9.25
N TYR A 68 -17.35 15.48 -9.55
CA TYR A 68 -18.77 15.16 -9.36
C TYR A 68 -19.23 14.09 -10.34
N ALA A 69 -18.74 14.05 -11.59
CA ALA A 69 -19.04 12.95 -12.50
C ALA A 69 -18.59 11.59 -11.94
N ALA A 70 -17.38 11.52 -11.37
CA ALA A 70 -16.87 10.31 -10.74
C ALA A 70 -17.74 9.89 -9.53
N ASN A 71 -18.16 10.86 -8.70
CA ASN A 71 -19.07 10.60 -7.58
C ASN A 71 -20.46 10.13 -8.03
N THR A 72 -21.03 10.78 -9.05
CA THR A 72 -22.34 10.44 -9.61
C THR A 72 -22.34 9.04 -10.21
N LEU A 73 -21.29 8.66 -10.95
CA LEU A 73 -21.15 7.30 -11.50
C LEU A 73 -21.03 6.23 -10.41
N ARG A 74 -20.33 6.54 -9.31
CA ARG A 74 -20.23 5.66 -8.15
C ARG A 74 -21.58 5.51 -7.45
N SER A 75 -22.32 6.61 -7.24
CA SER A 75 -23.68 6.58 -6.66
C SER A 75 -24.63 5.76 -7.54
N LEU A 76 -24.61 5.97 -8.86
CA LEU A 76 -25.36 5.15 -9.83
C LEU A 76 -25.00 3.67 -9.69
N THR A 77 -23.70 3.34 -9.69
CA THR A 77 -23.22 1.96 -9.59
C THR A 77 -23.72 1.28 -8.31
N GLN A 78 -23.64 1.98 -7.17
CA GLN A 78 -24.14 1.49 -5.90
C GLN A 78 -25.66 1.22 -5.95
N GLY A 79 -26.45 2.17 -6.48
CA GLY A 79 -27.89 1.99 -6.64
C GLY A 79 -28.25 0.81 -7.55
N LEU A 80 -27.49 0.57 -8.61
CA LEU A 80 -27.70 -0.60 -9.49
C LEU A 80 -27.38 -1.92 -8.77
N ILE A 81 -26.31 -1.97 -7.96
CA ILE A 81 -25.97 -3.15 -7.15
C ILE A 81 -27.09 -3.44 -6.14
N GLU A 82 -27.64 -2.42 -5.49
CA GLU A 82 -28.76 -2.54 -4.56
C GLU A 82 -30.05 -3.03 -5.24
N GLN A 83 -30.22 -2.69 -6.52
CA GLN A 83 -31.28 -3.23 -7.38
C GLN A 83 -31.01 -4.65 -7.89
N GLY A 84 -29.89 -5.27 -7.49
CA GLY A 84 -29.54 -6.64 -7.80
C GLY A 84 -28.74 -6.83 -9.10
N TRP A 85 -28.12 -5.77 -9.63
CA TRP A 85 -27.19 -5.92 -10.76
C TRP A 85 -25.97 -6.74 -10.35
N SER A 86 -25.58 -7.67 -11.21
CA SER A 86 -24.40 -8.50 -11.01
C SER A 86 -23.13 -7.79 -11.50
N GLY A 87 -21.96 -8.32 -11.13
CA GLY A 87 -20.67 -7.80 -11.62
C GLY A 87 -20.58 -7.78 -13.14
N ALA A 88 -21.13 -8.79 -13.82
CA ALA A 88 -21.14 -8.88 -15.28
C ALA A 88 -22.11 -7.88 -15.94
N ASP A 89 -23.14 -7.43 -15.22
CA ASP A 89 -24.04 -6.38 -15.72
C ASP A 89 -23.36 -5.01 -15.72
N ILE A 90 -22.39 -4.78 -14.83
CA ILE A 90 -21.64 -3.53 -14.72
C ILE A 90 -20.37 -3.58 -15.57
N TRP A 91 -19.61 -4.67 -15.47
CA TRP A 91 -18.28 -4.82 -16.06
C TRP A 91 -18.15 -6.11 -16.86
N ASP A 92 -17.76 -5.98 -18.13
CA ASP A 92 -17.42 -7.12 -18.96
C ASP A 92 -15.94 -7.48 -18.76
N ALA A 93 -15.73 -8.48 -17.89
CA ALA A 93 -14.41 -8.99 -17.57
C ALA A 93 -13.73 -9.74 -18.73
N SER A 94 -14.39 -10.04 -19.85
CA SER A 94 -13.75 -10.70 -21.00
C SER A 94 -13.00 -9.70 -21.88
N VAL A 95 -13.51 -8.48 -21.97
CA VAL A 95 -12.96 -7.39 -22.79
C VAL A 95 -12.38 -6.24 -21.96
N GLY A 96 -12.42 -6.33 -20.63
CA GLY A 96 -11.72 -5.40 -19.74
C GLY A 96 -12.34 -4.01 -19.66
N ARG A 97 -13.67 -3.90 -19.77
CA ARG A 97 -14.36 -2.60 -19.81
C ARG A 97 -15.77 -2.66 -19.20
N TYR A 98 -16.40 -1.50 -19.00
CA TYR A 98 -17.81 -1.42 -18.64
C TYR A 98 -18.67 -2.11 -19.70
N SER A 99 -19.70 -2.82 -19.24
CA SER A 99 -20.63 -3.53 -20.13
C SER A 99 -21.43 -2.54 -20.96
N ASP A 100 -21.90 -2.97 -22.13
CA ASP A 100 -22.76 -2.14 -22.98
C ASP A 100 -24.06 -1.77 -22.27
N ARG A 101 -24.58 -2.68 -21.43
CA ARG A 101 -25.78 -2.46 -20.61
C ARG A 101 -25.56 -1.32 -19.62
N PHE A 102 -24.42 -1.32 -18.93
CA PHE A 102 -24.08 -0.26 -17.98
C PHE A 102 -23.90 1.09 -18.68
N LEU A 103 -23.17 1.12 -19.80
CA LEU A 103 -22.99 2.35 -20.58
C LEU A 103 -24.31 2.92 -21.11
N GLN A 104 -25.24 2.07 -21.52
CA GLN A 104 -26.60 2.48 -21.88
C GLN A 104 -27.35 3.10 -20.70
N THR A 105 -27.19 2.56 -19.48
CA THR A 105 -27.78 3.13 -18.28
C THR A 105 -27.16 4.47 -17.90
N VAL A 106 -25.83 4.62 -18.01
CA VAL A 106 -25.14 5.91 -17.81
C VAL A 106 -25.68 6.96 -18.80
N ALA A 107 -25.86 6.59 -20.07
CA ALA A 107 -26.37 7.51 -21.09
C ALA A 107 -27.82 7.96 -20.86
N GLN A 108 -28.62 7.23 -20.07
CA GLN A 108 -29.97 7.67 -19.70
C GLN A 108 -29.97 8.85 -18.72
N GLY A 109 -28.81 9.23 -18.19
CA GLY A 109 -28.68 10.19 -17.11
C GLY A 109 -28.97 9.56 -15.75
N PHE A 110 -28.68 10.30 -14.69
CA PHE A 110 -28.91 9.85 -13.33
C PHE A 110 -29.15 11.04 -12.39
N THR A 111 -30.15 10.90 -11.53
CA THR A 111 -30.45 11.86 -10.48
C THR A 111 -30.38 11.16 -9.12
N PRO A 112 -29.42 11.50 -8.25
CA PRO A 112 -29.33 10.93 -6.91
C PRO A 112 -30.57 11.31 -6.07
N ALA A 113 -31.07 10.38 -5.27
CA ALA A 113 -32.33 10.56 -4.53
C ALA A 113 -32.25 11.64 -3.43
N GLU A 114 -33.33 12.43 -3.27
CA GLU A 114 -33.50 13.35 -2.14
C GLU A 114 -33.82 12.56 -0.85
N GLY A 115 -32.95 12.61 0.16
CA GLY A 115 -33.27 12.11 1.51
C GLY A 115 -32.53 10.86 1.98
N ASP A 116 -31.54 10.37 1.26
CA ASP A 116 -30.52 9.42 1.75
C ASP A 116 -29.56 10.13 2.73
N GLY A 117 -30.09 10.67 3.82
CA GLY A 117 -29.37 11.56 4.73
C GLY A 117 -29.07 10.99 6.12
N GLN A 118 -29.17 9.68 6.34
CA GLN A 118 -28.94 9.06 7.65
C GLN A 118 -28.15 7.74 7.54
N GLY A 119 -26.88 7.83 7.12
CA GLY A 119 -25.91 6.73 7.28
C GLY A 119 -24.51 7.01 6.69
N PRO A 120 -23.48 6.27 7.13
CA PRO A 120 -22.08 6.43 6.71
C PRO A 120 -21.82 6.22 5.21
N ALA A 121 -22.65 5.41 4.56
CA ALA A 121 -22.58 5.15 3.11
C ALA A 121 -23.06 6.35 2.27
N GLN A 122 -23.55 7.42 2.92
CA GLN A 122 -24.33 8.48 2.28
C GLN A 122 -23.65 9.86 2.28
N GLU A 123 -22.45 10.03 2.87
CA GLU A 123 -21.62 11.21 2.56
C GLU A 123 -21.36 11.33 1.05
N GLY A 124 -21.20 10.19 0.37
CA GLY A 124 -21.03 10.16 -1.08
C GLY A 124 -22.22 10.52 -1.92
N HIS A 125 -23.42 10.64 -1.33
CA HIS A 125 -24.61 11.11 -2.03
C HIS A 125 -24.75 12.64 -1.93
N ARG A 126 -24.08 13.30 -0.97
CA ARG A 126 -24.02 14.77 -0.92
C ARG A 126 -23.13 15.35 -2.00
N ASP A 127 -22.08 14.62 -2.37
CA ASP A 127 -21.13 15.03 -3.41
C ASP A 127 -21.46 14.40 -4.77
N ALA A 128 -22.66 13.84 -4.94
CA ALA A 128 -23.17 13.34 -6.21
C ALA A 128 -24.12 14.38 -6.81
N ALA A 129 -23.86 14.77 -8.06
CA ALA A 129 -24.66 15.72 -8.80
C ALA A 129 -25.53 15.01 -9.86
N GLN A 130 -26.41 15.74 -10.54
CA GLN A 130 -27.21 15.18 -11.63
C GLN A 130 -26.32 14.95 -12.85
N LEU A 131 -26.40 13.76 -13.43
CA LEU A 131 -25.86 13.47 -14.76
C LEU A 131 -26.97 13.65 -15.79
N GLU A 132 -26.77 14.56 -16.73
CA GLU A 132 -27.69 14.77 -17.84
C GLU A 132 -27.70 13.55 -18.79
N PRO A 133 -28.84 13.26 -19.45
CA PRO A 133 -28.89 12.24 -20.49
C PRO A 133 -27.98 12.58 -21.69
N SER A 134 -27.45 11.54 -22.35
CA SER A 134 -26.62 11.63 -23.55
C SER A 134 -27.00 10.58 -24.60
N ASP A 135 -26.43 10.70 -25.80
CA ASP A 135 -26.58 9.68 -26.83
C ASP A 135 -25.75 8.43 -26.48
N ALA A 136 -26.43 7.30 -26.29
CA ALA A 136 -25.79 6.06 -25.84
C ALA A 136 -24.77 5.50 -26.85
N ALA A 137 -25.01 5.68 -28.16
CA ALA A 137 -24.09 5.20 -29.19
C ALA A 137 -22.82 6.06 -29.24
N ALA A 138 -22.97 7.38 -29.13
CA ALA A 138 -21.86 8.30 -29.02
C ALA A 138 -21.03 8.05 -27.75
N LEU A 139 -21.69 7.79 -26.61
CA LEU A 139 -21.00 7.49 -25.34
C LEU A 139 -20.18 6.21 -25.45
N LEU A 140 -20.76 5.15 -26.01
CA LEU A 140 -20.04 3.90 -26.24
C LEU A 140 -18.84 4.12 -27.17
N GLN A 141 -19.02 4.84 -28.28
CA GLN A 141 -17.93 5.09 -29.23
C GLN A 141 -16.80 5.90 -28.57
N ALA A 142 -17.11 7.00 -27.90
CA ALA A 142 -16.12 7.84 -27.23
C ALA A 142 -15.37 7.06 -26.13
N TYR A 143 -16.08 6.19 -25.40
CA TYR A 143 -15.49 5.31 -24.40
C TYR A 143 -14.49 4.32 -25.01
N LEU A 144 -14.84 3.69 -26.13
CA LEU A 144 -13.96 2.76 -26.84
C LEU A 144 -12.74 3.47 -27.46
N ASP A 145 -12.92 4.68 -27.97
CA ASP A 145 -11.85 5.48 -28.57
C ASP A 145 -10.79 5.85 -27.51
N ASP A 146 -11.21 6.34 -26.35
CA ASP A 146 -10.31 6.68 -25.23
C ASP A 146 -9.60 5.43 -24.69
N LEU A 147 -10.36 4.34 -24.50
CA LEU A 147 -9.83 3.04 -24.09
C LEU A 147 -8.71 2.54 -25.02
N SER A 148 -8.90 2.68 -26.34
CA SER A 148 -7.90 2.27 -27.34
C SER A 148 -6.62 3.12 -27.28
N THR A 149 -6.75 4.40 -26.92
CA THR A 149 -5.64 5.34 -26.79
C THR A 149 -4.77 4.99 -25.58
N ASP A 150 -5.40 4.72 -24.43
CA ASP A 150 -4.68 4.35 -23.20
C ASP A 150 -3.92 3.02 -23.36
N TYR A 151 -4.53 2.02 -24.00
CA TYR A 151 -3.87 0.72 -24.21
C TYR A 151 -2.74 0.76 -25.24
N SER A 152 -2.87 1.55 -26.30
CA SER A 152 -1.81 1.67 -27.32
C SER A 152 -0.60 2.46 -26.81
N GLY A 153 -0.80 3.42 -25.90
CA GLY A 153 0.27 4.22 -25.30
C GLY A 153 1.05 3.51 -24.19
N ALA A 154 0.40 2.68 -23.37
CA ALA A 154 0.98 2.21 -22.11
C ALA A 154 1.48 0.75 -22.09
N GLN A 155 1.30 -0.04 -23.16
CA GLN A 155 1.59 -1.50 -23.18
C GLN A 155 0.95 -2.29 -22.02
N LEU A 156 -0.09 -1.74 -21.39
CA LEU A 156 -0.82 -2.37 -20.30
C LEU A 156 -1.76 -3.46 -20.85
N PRO A 157 -2.14 -4.46 -20.03
CA PRO A 157 -3.10 -5.44 -20.47
C PRO A 157 -4.43 -4.81 -20.81
N GLN A 158 -4.98 -5.18 -21.96
CA GLN A 158 -6.32 -4.78 -22.42
C GLN A 158 -7.43 -5.22 -21.47
N ASN A 159 -7.12 -6.08 -20.48
CA ASN A 159 -8.07 -6.62 -19.54
C ASN A 159 -7.44 -6.83 -18.16
N VAL A 160 -7.80 -5.98 -17.20
CA VAL A 160 -7.36 -6.08 -15.80
C VAL A 160 -8.01 -7.23 -15.04
N GLY A 161 -9.06 -7.86 -15.56
CA GLY A 161 -9.67 -9.06 -14.96
C GLY A 161 -8.72 -10.25 -14.88
N GLN A 162 -7.69 -10.30 -15.73
CA GLN A 162 -6.64 -11.31 -15.63
C GLN A 162 -5.79 -11.20 -14.34
N LEU A 163 -5.85 -10.05 -13.66
CA LEU A 163 -5.15 -9.82 -12.39
C LEU A 163 -5.90 -10.43 -11.21
N ASP A 164 -7.18 -10.80 -11.35
CA ASP A 164 -8.03 -11.27 -10.24
C ASP A 164 -7.37 -12.38 -9.40
N PRO A 165 -6.76 -13.44 -9.98
CA PRO A 165 -6.07 -14.45 -9.18
C PRO A 165 -4.89 -13.89 -8.37
N ALA A 166 -4.09 -13.00 -8.95
CA ALA A 166 -2.94 -12.40 -8.28
C ALA A 166 -3.35 -11.42 -7.18
N LEU A 167 -4.39 -10.61 -7.44
CA LEU A 167 -4.96 -9.67 -6.48
C LEU A 167 -5.53 -10.40 -5.24
N LEU A 168 -6.28 -11.48 -5.46
CA LEU A 168 -6.84 -12.27 -4.37
C LEU A 168 -5.75 -13.01 -3.58
N ALA A 169 -4.78 -13.61 -4.28
CA ALA A 169 -3.62 -14.24 -3.63
C ALA A 169 -2.84 -13.25 -2.75
N PHE A 170 -2.65 -12.01 -3.23
CA PHE A 170 -2.02 -10.95 -2.46
C PHE A 170 -2.85 -10.59 -1.21
N ALA A 171 -4.16 -10.38 -1.38
CA ALA A 171 -5.06 -10.00 -0.30
C ALA A 171 -5.10 -11.04 0.83
N GLU A 172 -5.01 -12.33 0.51
CA GLU A 172 -4.92 -13.42 1.51
C GLU A 172 -3.64 -13.36 2.37
N ARG A 173 -2.56 -12.77 1.84
CA ARG A 173 -1.29 -12.61 2.55
C ARG A 173 -1.21 -11.34 3.38
N VAL A 174 -2.11 -10.38 3.19
CA VAL A 174 -2.10 -9.14 3.96
C VAL A 174 -2.32 -9.38 5.47
N PRO A 175 -3.36 -10.09 5.93
CA PRO A 175 -3.58 -10.31 7.37
C PRO A 175 -2.40 -10.91 8.14
N PRO A 176 -1.75 -12.02 7.70
CA PRO A 176 -0.63 -12.59 8.45
C PRO A 176 0.65 -11.75 8.40
N ASN A 177 0.79 -10.84 7.43
CA ASN A 177 1.97 -9.98 7.26
C ASN A 177 1.73 -8.52 7.70
N TYR A 178 0.57 -8.24 8.31
CA TYR A 178 0.24 -6.91 8.78
C TYR A 178 1.04 -6.58 10.06
N GLY A 179 2.06 -5.74 9.89
CA GLY A 179 2.94 -5.25 10.94
C GLY A 179 2.47 -3.94 11.58
N ARG A 180 1.26 -3.46 11.26
CA ARG A 180 0.67 -2.21 11.80
C ARG A 180 1.53 -0.96 11.57
N LEU A 181 2.30 -0.96 10.48
CA LEU A 181 3.00 0.23 10.01
C LEU A 181 2.02 1.20 9.36
N ASP A 182 2.34 2.49 9.35
CA ASP A 182 1.42 3.52 8.90
C ASP A 182 1.07 3.37 7.41
N PHE A 183 2.04 3.05 6.55
CA PHE A 183 1.75 2.79 5.13
C PHE A 183 0.88 1.55 4.92
N GLN A 184 1.06 0.49 5.73
CA GLN A 184 0.23 -0.71 5.65
C GLN A 184 -1.21 -0.41 6.07
N ARG A 185 -1.37 0.36 7.15
CA ARG A 185 -2.67 0.81 7.63
C ARG A 185 -3.35 1.68 6.56
N GLN A 186 -2.62 2.63 5.98
CA GLN A 186 -3.12 3.47 4.90
C GLN A 186 -3.54 2.64 3.68
N ALA A 187 -2.74 1.64 3.29
CA ALA A 187 -3.07 0.75 2.19
C ALA A 187 -4.39 0.00 2.43
N MET A 188 -4.60 -0.54 3.64
CA MET A 188 -5.84 -1.22 4.01
C MET A 188 -7.03 -0.27 4.14
N VAL A 189 -6.83 0.94 4.67
CA VAL A 189 -7.87 1.98 4.76
C VAL A 189 -8.34 2.40 3.37
N GLU A 190 -7.41 2.66 2.44
CA GLU A 190 -7.74 3.01 1.05
C GLU A 190 -8.41 1.85 0.32
N ALA A 191 -7.99 0.61 0.59
CA ALA A 191 -8.66 -0.57 0.05
C ALA A 191 -10.12 -0.64 0.53
N VAL A 192 -10.39 -0.43 1.83
CA VAL A 192 -11.77 -0.39 2.34
C VAL A 192 -12.55 0.77 1.71
N ARG A 193 -11.94 1.95 1.62
CA ARG A 193 -12.54 3.16 1.04
C ARG A 193 -13.05 2.88 -0.37
N LEU A 194 -12.19 2.38 -1.25
CA LEU A 194 -12.54 2.07 -2.64
C LEU A 194 -13.53 0.89 -2.73
N TRP A 195 -13.30 -0.17 -1.95
CA TRP A 195 -14.16 -1.35 -1.96
C TRP A 195 -15.59 -1.04 -1.54
N ARG A 196 -15.74 -0.18 -0.52
CA ARG A 196 -17.03 0.29 0.00
C ARG A 196 -17.53 1.53 -0.71
N GLN A 197 -16.81 2.03 -1.72
CA GLN A 197 -17.18 3.21 -2.48
C GLN A 197 -17.42 4.41 -1.57
N LEU A 198 -16.47 4.72 -0.68
CA LEU A 198 -16.53 5.82 0.28
C LEU A 198 -15.66 7.00 -0.18
N ASP A 199 -16.03 8.21 0.20
CA ASP A 199 -15.29 9.42 -0.21
C ASP A 199 -14.14 9.77 0.72
N THR A 200 -14.34 9.55 2.02
CA THR A 200 -13.45 10.02 3.05
C THR A 200 -12.88 8.87 3.86
N THR A 201 -11.69 9.10 4.42
CA THR A 201 -11.13 8.21 5.44
C THR A 201 -12.00 8.15 6.70
N ALA A 202 -12.70 9.25 7.04
CA ALA A 202 -13.63 9.28 8.17
C ALA A 202 -14.80 8.30 7.98
N ALA A 203 -15.37 8.23 6.77
CA ALA A 203 -16.43 7.28 6.43
C ALA A 203 -15.95 5.82 6.56
N VAL A 204 -14.66 5.53 6.30
CA VAL A 204 -14.09 4.20 6.55
C VAL A 204 -14.19 3.83 8.03
N TYR A 205 -13.80 4.75 8.92
CA TYR A 205 -13.86 4.50 10.36
C TYR A 205 -15.29 4.26 10.84
N GLU A 206 -16.25 5.02 10.31
CA GLU A 206 -17.66 4.86 10.65
C GLU A 206 -18.23 3.51 10.17
N VAL A 207 -18.00 3.13 8.91
CA VAL A 207 -18.45 1.84 8.35
C VAL A 207 -17.83 0.65 9.09
N LEU A 208 -16.59 0.79 9.55
CA LEU A 208 -15.91 -0.22 10.35
C LEU A 208 -16.28 -0.16 11.85
N SER A 209 -17.15 0.76 12.26
CA SER A 209 -17.54 0.96 13.67
C SER A 209 -16.35 1.23 14.60
N VAL A 210 -15.35 1.96 14.10
CA VAL A 210 -14.14 2.33 14.83
C VAL A 210 -14.43 3.59 15.66
N PRO A 211 -14.20 3.58 16.99
CA PRO A 211 -14.32 4.77 17.81
C PRO A 211 -13.33 5.86 17.38
N VAL A 212 -13.81 7.10 17.27
CA VAL A 212 -12.99 8.28 16.95
C VAL A 212 -13.19 9.34 18.03
N VAL A 213 -12.10 9.85 18.59
CA VAL A 213 -12.10 10.96 19.57
C VAL A 213 -11.19 12.05 19.03
N ASP A 214 -11.69 13.29 18.94
CA ASP A 214 -10.94 14.44 18.42
C ASP A 214 -10.29 14.18 17.04
N GLN A 215 -11.04 13.52 16.13
CA GLN A 215 -10.58 13.13 14.78
C GLN A 215 -9.46 12.08 14.75
N VAL A 216 -9.12 11.49 15.88
CA VAL A 216 -8.14 10.40 15.99
C VAL A 216 -8.86 9.07 16.23
N PRO A 217 -8.70 8.06 15.35
CA PRO A 217 -9.30 6.75 15.56
C PRO A 217 -8.59 5.98 16.68
N ASP A 218 -9.33 5.13 17.40
CA ASP A 218 -8.73 4.07 18.21
C ASP A 218 -7.98 3.10 17.27
N GLU A 219 -6.64 3.20 17.27
CA GLU A 219 -5.77 2.42 16.39
C GLU A 219 -5.94 0.92 16.58
N ALA A 220 -6.15 0.44 17.81
CA ALA A 220 -6.28 -0.98 18.07
C ALA A 220 -7.61 -1.52 17.53
N ALA A 221 -8.69 -0.75 17.68
CA ALA A 221 -9.98 -1.07 17.09
C ALA A 221 -9.90 -1.04 15.55
N LEU A 222 -9.25 -0.02 14.98
CA LEU A 222 -9.04 0.11 13.54
C LEU A 222 -8.25 -1.07 12.97
N ASP A 223 -7.11 -1.40 13.56
CA ASP A 223 -6.25 -2.50 13.12
C ASP A 223 -7.01 -3.84 13.09
N ASN A 224 -7.81 -4.12 14.13
CA ASN A 224 -8.64 -5.33 14.18
C ASN A 224 -9.73 -5.33 13.10
N ALA A 225 -10.40 -4.20 12.89
CA ALA A 225 -11.46 -4.08 11.88
C ALA A 225 -10.91 -4.22 10.45
N LEU A 226 -9.75 -3.61 10.17
CA LEU A 226 -9.06 -3.73 8.87
C LEU A 226 -8.63 -5.17 8.59
N VAL A 227 -8.06 -5.86 9.58
CA VAL A 227 -7.68 -7.29 9.45
C VAL A 227 -8.92 -8.15 9.18
N GLY A 228 -10.00 -7.94 9.93
CA GLY A 228 -11.26 -8.64 9.74
C GLY A 228 -11.88 -8.40 8.35
N PHE A 229 -11.82 -7.16 7.86
CA PHE A 229 -12.24 -6.83 6.51
C PHE A 229 -11.41 -7.58 5.46
N MET A 230 -10.07 -7.54 5.56
CA MET A 230 -9.18 -8.19 4.60
C MET A 230 -9.34 -9.70 4.57
N GLN A 231 -9.61 -10.35 5.71
CA GLN A 231 -9.95 -11.78 5.77
C GLN A 231 -11.25 -12.13 5.04
N SER A 232 -12.14 -11.16 4.82
CA SER A 232 -13.42 -11.35 4.13
C SER A 232 -13.37 -11.09 2.63
N VAL A 233 -12.32 -10.43 2.13
CA VAL A 233 -12.18 -9.97 0.74
C VAL A 233 -12.43 -11.10 -0.26
N ALA A 234 -11.73 -12.23 -0.13
CA ALA A 234 -11.86 -13.35 -1.07
C ALA A 234 -13.28 -13.92 -1.13
N ARG A 235 -14.01 -13.92 -0.01
CA ARG A 235 -15.38 -14.42 0.07
C ARG A 235 -16.39 -13.51 -0.62
N TYR A 236 -16.18 -12.20 -0.54
CA TYR A 236 -17.12 -11.19 -1.04
C TYR A 236 -16.67 -10.53 -2.34
N TYR A 237 -15.59 -11.03 -2.94
CA TYR A 237 -15.14 -10.58 -4.25
C TYR A 237 -16.09 -11.07 -5.33
N ALA A 238 -16.68 -10.12 -6.05
CA ALA A 238 -17.56 -10.35 -7.19
C ALA A 238 -16.95 -9.80 -8.49
N GLY A 239 -15.72 -9.28 -8.43
CA GLY A 239 -15.06 -8.69 -9.59
C GLY A 239 -15.70 -7.37 -10.01
N TYR A 240 -16.18 -6.55 -9.07
CA TYR A 240 -16.60 -5.19 -9.41
C TYR A 240 -15.39 -4.29 -9.69
N PRO A 241 -15.51 -3.26 -10.55
CA PRO A 241 -14.40 -2.34 -10.86
C PRO A 241 -13.77 -1.71 -9.63
N ASN A 242 -14.59 -1.24 -8.68
CA ASN A 242 -14.14 -0.65 -7.43
C ASN A 242 -13.43 -1.67 -6.51
N GLN A 243 -13.82 -2.95 -6.54
CA GLN A 243 -13.12 -4.02 -5.81
C GLN A 243 -11.75 -4.30 -6.42
N ARG A 244 -11.63 -4.35 -7.76
CA ARG A 244 -10.34 -4.47 -8.44
C ARG A 244 -9.44 -3.30 -8.12
N GLU A 245 -9.96 -2.08 -8.26
CA GLU A 245 -9.18 -0.87 -8.00
C GLU A 245 -8.76 -0.79 -6.53
N ALA A 246 -9.62 -1.19 -5.59
CA ALA A 246 -9.26 -1.32 -4.18
C ALA A 246 -8.05 -2.26 -3.96
N LEU A 247 -8.02 -3.41 -4.64
CA LEU A 247 -6.91 -4.36 -4.51
C LEU A 247 -5.66 -3.90 -5.26
N ILE A 248 -5.79 -3.23 -6.40
CA ILE A 248 -4.64 -2.61 -7.11
C ILE A 248 -4.02 -1.52 -6.23
N ARG A 249 -4.86 -0.65 -5.63
CA ARG A 249 -4.41 0.41 -4.73
C ARG A 249 -3.78 -0.14 -3.45
N LEU A 250 -4.32 -1.25 -2.93
CA LEU A 250 -3.71 -1.99 -1.83
C LEU A 250 -2.28 -2.43 -2.19
N VAL A 251 -2.09 -3.07 -3.35
CA VAL A 251 -0.77 -3.50 -3.81
C VAL A 251 0.17 -2.31 -3.97
N GLN A 252 -0.29 -1.25 -4.64
CA GLN A 252 0.49 -0.04 -4.87
C GLN A 252 1.03 0.54 -3.55
N LEU A 253 0.14 0.79 -2.59
CA LEU A 253 0.52 1.41 -1.32
C LEU A 253 1.32 0.46 -0.43
N TRP A 254 0.93 -0.82 -0.38
CA TRP A 254 1.63 -1.83 0.43
C TRP A 254 3.05 -2.07 -0.08
N ARG A 255 3.26 -1.96 -1.40
CA ARG A 255 4.57 -2.10 -2.03
C ARG A 255 5.26 -0.75 -2.27
N ALA A 256 4.71 0.35 -1.76
CA ALA A 256 5.27 1.71 -1.88
C ALA A 256 5.63 2.10 -3.33
N MET A 257 4.79 1.73 -4.30
CA MET A 257 4.95 2.03 -5.72
C MET A 257 4.45 3.44 -6.04
N ASP A 258 5.08 4.08 -7.02
CA ASP A 258 4.77 5.46 -7.41
C ASP A 258 3.41 5.55 -8.12
N GLY A 259 3.07 4.50 -8.90
CA GLY A 259 1.93 4.53 -9.81
C GLY A 259 1.04 3.29 -9.77
N ARG A 260 -0.19 3.47 -10.26
CA ARG A 260 -1.15 2.37 -10.48
C ARG A 260 -0.64 1.41 -11.56
N GLU A 261 -0.07 1.96 -12.62
CA GLU A 261 0.47 1.24 -13.76
C GLU A 261 1.66 0.37 -13.35
N GLU A 262 2.49 0.86 -12.43
CA GLU A 262 3.59 0.10 -11.83
C GLU A 262 3.06 -1.08 -11.01
N ALA A 263 1.99 -0.88 -10.22
CA ALA A 263 1.35 -1.97 -9.49
C ALA A 263 0.79 -3.06 -10.42
N ILE A 264 0.16 -2.65 -11.54
CA ILE A 264 -0.31 -3.60 -12.57
C ILE A 264 0.87 -4.34 -13.20
N ALA A 265 1.93 -3.64 -13.60
CA ALA A 265 3.11 -4.26 -14.19
C ALA A 265 3.78 -5.27 -13.23
N TRP A 266 3.82 -4.92 -11.94
CA TRP A 266 4.34 -5.79 -10.89
C TRP A 266 3.50 -7.08 -10.75
N LEU A 267 2.18 -6.95 -10.67
CA LEU A 267 1.26 -8.09 -10.54
C LEU A 267 1.34 -9.08 -11.72
N LEU A 268 1.76 -8.61 -12.89
CA LEU A 268 1.91 -9.46 -14.08
C LEU A 268 3.23 -10.25 -14.10
N THR A 269 4.23 -9.79 -13.37
CA THR A 269 5.62 -10.26 -13.51
C THR A 269 6.19 -10.86 -12.23
N HIS A 270 5.56 -10.62 -11.09
CA HIS A 270 6.04 -11.04 -9.77
C HIS A 270 5.11 -12.06 -9.11
N ASP A 271 5.65 -12.83 -8.18
CA ASP A 271 4.90 -13.78 -7.37
C ASP A 271 4.03 -13.05 -6.33
N PRO A 272 2.68 -13.11 -6.41
CA PRO A 272 1.81 -12.50 -5.41
C PRO A 272 1.93 -13.16 -4.03
N PHE A 273 2.52 -14.35 -3.95
CA PHE A 273 2.80 -15.04 -2.69
C PHE A 273 4.11 -14.63 -2.03
N ALA A 274 4.91 -13.76 -2.66
CA ALA A 274 6.15 -13.26 -2.07
C ALA A 274 5.88 -12.64 -0.69
N HIS A 275 6.37 -13.31 0.36
CA HIS A 275 6.11 -12.99 1.76
C HIS A 275 6.75 -11.68 2.21
N GLU A 276 7.78 -11.24 1.51
CA GLU A 276 8.65 -10.17 1.94
C GLU A 276 9.07 -9.35 0.74
N THR A 277 8.58 -8.11 0.67
CA THR A 277 9.26 -7.07 -0.08
C THR A 277 9.30 -5.84 0.77
N ASN A 278 10.14 -4.91 0.36
CA ASN A 278 10.38 -3.65 1.01
C ASN A 278 11.11 -3.83 2.36
N LEU A 279 12.01 -4.81 2.43
CA LEU A 279 12.81 -5.06 3.64
C LEU A 279 13.73 -3.86 3.96
N GLU A 280 14.04 -3.01 2.99
CA GLU A 280 14.74 -1.74 3.19
C GLU A 280 14.03 -0.81 4.18
N THR A 281 12.70 -0.94 4.36
CA THR A 281 11.97 -0.21 5.41
C THR A 281 12.42 -0.58 6.82
N LEU A 282 13.04 -1.76 7.00
CA LEU A 282 13.57 -2.21 8.28
C LEU A 282 14.96 -1.63 8.60
N ASP A 283 15.63 -1.00 7.64
CA ASP A 283 17.00 -0.50 7.81
C ASP A 283 17.17 0.39 9.06
N PRO A 284 16.24 1.33 9.37
CA PRO A 284 16.32 2.12 10.60
C PRO A 284 16.26 1.26 11.88
N ALA A 285 15.38 0.26 11.91
CA ALA A 285 15.25 -0.65 13.04
C ALA A 285 16.48 -1.55 13.21
N LEU A 286 17.05 -2.04 12.11
CA LEU A 286 18.27 -2.85 12.10
C LEU A 286 19.46 -2.05 12.65
N ILE A 287 19.65 -0.81 12.19
CA ILE A 287 20.73 0.06 12.67
C ILE A 287 20.55 0.43 14.14
N ALA A 288 19.34 0.83 14.55
CA ALA A 288 19.06 1.13 15.94
C ALA A 288 19.29 -0.08 16.87
N PHE A 289 18.95 -1.28 16.41
CA PHE A 289 19.25 -2.52 17.14
C PHE A 289 20.76 -2.73 17.31
N VAL A 290 21.54 -2.60 16.24
CA VAL A 290 23.00 -2.80 16.28
C VAL A 290 23.68 -1.76 17.17
N GLN A 291 23.28 -0.49 17.11
CA GLN A 291 23.82 0.56 17.98
C GLN A 291 23.61 0.28 19.48
N LYS A 292 22.61 -0.53 19.85
CA LYS A 292 22.34 -0.92 21.25
C LYS A 292 23.17 -2.14 21.70
N ILE A 293 23.73 -2.92 20.78
CA ILE A 293 24.49 -4.15 21.08
C ILE A 293 25.61 -3.92 22.11
N PRO A 294 26.49 -2.89 22.00
CA PRO A 294 27.60 -2.72 22.94
C PRO A 294 27.14 -2.58 24.40
N ASN A 295 25.97 -2.00 24.62
CA ASN A 295 25.41 -1.80 25.96
C ASN A 295 24.69 -3.05 26.50
N LEU A 296 24.21 -3.91 25.61
CA LEU A 296 23.45 -5.11 25.96
C LEU A 296 24.32 -6.37 26.02
N TYR A 297 25.52 -6.34 25.44
CA TYR A 297 26.44 -7.46 25.42
C TYR A 297 27.05 -7.72 26.79
N ASN A 298 26.93 -8.96 27.26
CA ASN A 298 27.44 -9.39 28.57
C ASN A 298 28.34 -10.65 28.49
N GLY A 299 28.84 -10.99 27.30
CA GLY A 299 29.74 -12.13 27.10
C GLY A 299 29.08 -13.51 27.13
N GLN A 300 27.74 -13.58 27.15
CA GLN A 300 27.02 -14.85 27.04
C GLN A 300 27.30 -15.57 25.71
N GLY A 301 27.39 -16.90 25.76
CA GLY A 301 27.72 -17.74 24.60
C GLY A 301 26.77 -17.55 23.42
N ASP A 302 25.47 -17.38 23.69
CA ASP A 302 24.47 -17.17 22.64
C ASP A 302 24.62 -15.82 21.94
N LEU A 303 24.97 -14.76 22.69
CA LEU A 303 25.23 -13.43 22.10
C LEU A 303 26.50 -13.44 21.26
N ARG A 304 27.54 -14.11 21.76
CA ARG A 304 28.79 -14.33 21.02
C ARG A 304 28.54 -15.09 19.72
N PHE A 305 27.73 -16.15 19.80
CA PHE A 305 27.30 -16.92 18.64
C PHE A 305 26.56 -16.06 17.63
N ALA A 306 25.58 -15.26 18.07
CA ALA A 306 24.80 -14.37 17.21
C ALA A 306 25.71 -13.39 16.47
N LEU A 307 26.62 -12.70 17.17
CA LEU A 307 27.57 -11.77 16.56
C LEU A 307 28.56 -12.46 15.62
N THR A 308 29.01 -13.67 15.95
CA THR A 308 29.92 -14.42 15.07
C THR A 308 29.22 -14.81 13.76
N GLU A 309 27.97 -15.26 13.81
CA GLU A 309 27.18 -15.55 12.60
C GLU A 309 26.83 -14.27 11.83
N GLY A 310 26.56 -13.17 12.54
CA GLY A 310 26.37 -11.85 11.93
C GLY A 310 27.60 -11.40 11.15
N TYR A 311 28.79 -11.46 11.78
CA TYR A 311 30.08 -11.18 11.14
C TYR A 311 30.31 -12.08 9.93
N ARG A 312 30.10 -13.39 10.10
CA ARG A 312 30.28 -14.38 9.04
C ARG A 312 29.44 -14.03 7.80
N ARG A 313 28.16 -13.73 7.99
CA ARG A 313 27.24 -13.38 6.88
C ARG A 313 27.58 -12.02 6.28
N TRP A 314 27.89 -11.03 7.11
CA TRP A 314 28.26 -9.69 6.66
C TRP A 314 29.45 -9.68 5.70
N PHE A 315 30.47 -10.51 5.97
CA PHE A 315 31.66 -10.64 5.13
C PHE A 315 31.57 -11.80 4.11
N GLY A 316 30.41 -12.45 3.97
CA GLY A 316 30.21 -13.54 3.01
C GLY A 316 31.09 -14.77 3.25
N LEU A 317 31.42 -15.08 4.51
CA LEU A 317 32.33 -16.16 4.87
C LEU A 317 31.61 -17.52 4.91
N ASP A 318 32.28 -18.55 4.41
CA ASP A 318 31.69 -19.89 4.23
C ASP A 318 31.44 -20.65 5.54
N SER A 319 32.20 -20.35 6.61
CA SER A 319 32.12 -21.10 7.87
C SER A 319 32.37 -20.25 9.11
N ARG A 320 31.86 -20.73 10.26
CA ARG A 320 32.14 -20.10 11.56
C ARG A 320 33.62 -20.13 11.90
N THR A 321 34.31 -21.21 11.55
CA THR A 321 35.76 -21.35 11.75
C THR A 321 36.52 -20.23 11.03
N THR A 322 36.14 -19.94 9.78
CA THR A 322 36.71 -18.84 9.00
C THR A 322 36.44 -17.47 9.64
N ALA A 323 35.23 -17.26 10.18
CA ALA A 323 34.90 -16.03 10.89
C ALA A 323 35.75 -15.84 12.15
N ILE A 324 35.90 -16.89 12.97
CA ILE A 324 36.74 -16.84 14.18
C ILE A 324 38.22 -16.59 13.83
N GLN A 325 38.72 -17.20 12.75
CA GLN A 325 40.06 -16.95 12.22
C GLN A 325 40.25 -15.48 11.81
N GLN A 326 39.32 -14.91 11.05
CA GLN A 326 39.39 -13.50 10.64
C GLN A 326 39.26 -12.52 11.80
N LEU A 327 38.55 -12.91 12.87
CA LEU A 327 38.48 -12.16 14.13
C LEU A 327 39.76 -12.28 14.99
N GLY A 328 40.80 -12.96 14.47
CA GLY A 328 42.14 -13.00 15.09
C GLY A 328 42.37 -14.18 16.04
N ILE A 329 41.50 -15.19 16.01
CA ILE A 329 41.64 -16.38 16.87
C ILE A 329 41.94 -17.61 16.02
N ASN A 330 43.05 -18.28 16.33
CA ASN A 330 43.37 -19.56 15.72
C ASN A 330 42.55 -20.69 16.37
N PRO A 331 41.69 -21.40 15.61
CA PRO A 331 40.88 -22.50 16.14
C PRO A 331 41.72 -23.68 16.64
N ASP A 332 42.91 -23.89 16.07
CA ASP A 332 43.81 -24.96 16.49
C ASP A 332 44.38 -24.71 17.90
N ASP A 333 44.57 -23.44 18.27
CA ASP A 333 45.03 -23.05 19.60
C ASP A 333 43.95 -23.34 20.66
N LEU A 334 42.66 -23.12 20.32
CA LEU A 334 41.52 -23.45 21.19
C LEU A 334 41.42 -24.94 21.49
N ALA A 335 41.72 -25.81 20.51
CA ALA A 335 41.70 -27.25 20.68
C ALA A 335 42.87 -27.75 21.54
N GLN A 336 44.04 -27.13 21.42
CA GLN A 336 45.25 -27.52 22.14
C GLN A 336 45.28 -27.02 23.59
N THR A 337 44.56 -25.93 23.91
CA THR A 337 44.52 -25.35 25.26
C THR A 337 43.18 -25.56 25.96
N ALA A 338 42.40 -26.57 25.56
CA ALA A 338 41.07 -26.85 26.09
C ALA A 338 41.04 -27.06 27.63
N ASP A 339 42.14 -27.57 28.20
CA ASP A 339 42.27 -27.81 29.64
C ASP A 339 42.79 -26.59 30.42
N ASN A 340 43.17 -25.49 29.73
CA ASN A 340 43.69 -24.29 30.36
C ASN A 340 42.62 -23.19 30.43
N GLN A 341 41.92 -23.14 31.57
CA GLN A 341 40.81 -22.21 31.80
C GLN A 341 41.21 -20.74 31.65
N ASP A 342 42.41 -20.34 32.09
CA ASP A 342 42.89 -18.96 31.97
C ASP A 342 43.10 -18.57 30.50
N THR A 343 43.63 -19.50 29.70
CA THR A 343 43.82 -19.30 28.26
C THR A 343 42.47 -19.18 27.55
N LEU A 344 41.51 -20.06 27.86
CA LEU A 344 40.15 -19.99 27.30
C LEU A 344 39.45 -18.66 27.63
N VAL A 345 39.59 -18.17 28.87
CA VAL A 345 39.03 -16.86 29.27
C VAL A 345 39.69 -15.72 28.49
N SER A 346 41.01 -15.76 28.29
CA SER A 346 41.73 -14.74 27.53
C SER A 346 41.34 -14.72 26.04
N THR A 347 41.15 -15.90 25.44
CA THR A 347 40.71 -16.04 24.05
C THR A 347 39.26 -15.57 23.88
N ALA A 348 38.38 -15.91 24.83
CA ALA A 348 37.01 -15.42 24.83
C ALA A 348 36.93 -13.89 24.93
N ARG A 349 37.75 -13.25 25.78
CA ARG A 349 37.84 -11.78 25.87
C ARG A 349 38.33 -11.13 24.58
N THR A 350 39.29 -11.76 23.90
CA THR A 350 39.80 -11.29 22.61
C THR A 350 38.70 -11.34 21.54
N LEU A 351 37.95 -12.45 21.49
CA LEU A 351 36.80 -12.61 20.59
C LEU A 351 35.74 -11.56 20.89
N ASP A 352 35.38 -11.40 22.17
CA ASP A 352 34.36 -10.45 22.62
C ASP A 352 34.70 -9.02 22.19
N ARG A 353 35.98 -8.62 22.32
CA ARG A 353 36.43 -7.30 21.87
C ARG A 353 36.30 -7.14 20.36
N ALA A 354 36.76 -8.11 19.57
CA ALA A 354 36.68 -8.05 18.11
C ALA A 354 35.23 -8.00 17.60
N LEU A 355 34.33 -8.75 18.23
CA LEU A 355 32.90 -8.75 17.90
C LEU A 355 32.21 -7.43 18.29
N LEU A 356 32.60 -6.83 19.41
CA LEU A 356 32.10 -5.51 19.82
C LEU A 356 32.63 -4.41 18.89
N ASP A 357 33.90 -4.47 18.50
CA ASP A 357 34.48 -3.54 17.53
C ASP A 357 33.71 -3.64 16.20
N PHE A 358 33.42 -4.86 15.72
CA PHE A 358 32.56 -5.06 14.56
C PHE A 358 31.18 -4.39 14.72
N ALA A 359 30.49 -4.64 15.83
CA ALA A 359 29.16 -4.07 16.09
C ALA A 359 29.16 -2.54 16.11
N VAL A 360 30.21 -1.91 16.65
CA VAL A 360 30.37 -0.45 16.70
C VAL A 360 30.60 0.16 15.31
N HIS A 361 31.22 -0.56 14.38
CA HIS A 361 31.51 -0.05 13.03
C HIS A 361 30.38 -0.27 12.02
N ILE A 362 29.42 -1.17 12.28
CA ILE A 362 28.29 -1.41 11.37
C ILE A 362 27.56 -0.10 11.02
N PRO A 363 27.15 0.77 11.97
CA PRO A 363 26.37 1.97 11.63
C PRO A 363 27.07 2.95 10.69
N THR A 364 28.41 2.99 10.68
CA THR A 364 29.19 3.89 9.81
C THR A 364 29.60 3.24 8.49
N THR A 365 29.49 1.91 8.38
CA THR A 365 29.88 1.14 7.19
C THR A 365 28.70 0.50 6.48
N TYR A 366 27.49 0.56 7.05
CA TYR A 366 26.29 0.02 6.46
C TYR A 366 25.92 0.75 5.18
N THR A 367 25.91 -0.02 4.10
CA THR A 367 25.33 0.33 2.82
C THR A 367 24.13 -0.59 2.64
N PRO A 368 22.92 -0.09 2.35
CA PRO A 368 21.68 -0.87 2.40
C PRO A 368 21.53 -1.90 1.26
N THR A 369 22.54 -2.76 1.08
CA THR A 369 22.56 -3.90 0.17
C THR A 369 21.77 -5.06 0.78
N GLU A 370 21.28 -5.95 -0.09
CA GLU A 370 20.52 -7.13 0.33
C GLU A 370 21.33 -8.02 1.29
N ASP A 371 22.59 -8.31 0.96
CA ASP A 371 23.46 -9.16 1.80
C ASP A 371 23.68 -8.60 3.21
N GLN A 372 23.93 -7.29 3.33
CA GLN A 372 24.14 -6.66 4.63
C GLN A 372 22.85 -6.66 5.45
N ARG A 373 21.71 -6.35 4.81
CA ARG A 373 20.40 -6.41 5.46
C ARG A 373 20.08 -7.81 5.96
N GLU A 374 20.32 -8.82 5.14
CA GLU A 374 20.12 -10.23 5.49
C GLU A 374 21.02 -10.68 6.65
N ALA A 375 22.28 -10.22 6.67
CA ALA A 375 23.18 -10.47 7.79
C ALA A 375 22.63 -9.88 9.10
N LEU A 376 22.07 -8.66 9.06
CA LEU A 376 21.50 -8.00 10.23
C LEU A 376 20.17 -8.62 10.67
N ILE A 377 19.29 -9.00 9.74
CA ILE A 377 18.04 -9.73 10.07
C ILE A 377 18.37 -11.04 10.78
N HIS A 378 19.34 -11.80 10.26
CA HIS A 378 19.77 -13.05 10.88
C HIS A 378 20.43 -12.82 12.25
N LEU A 379 21.21 -11.74 12.40
CA LEU A 379 21.76 -11.35 13.70
C LEU A 379 20.65 -11.10 14.72
N VAL A 380 19.61 -10.35 14.35
CA VAL A 380 18.45 -10.08 15.21
C VAL A 380 17.72 -11.37 15.59
N GLN A 381 17.49 -12.25 14.61
CA GLN A 381 16.84 -13.55 14.82
C GLN A 381 17.57 -14.35 15.90
N LEU A 382 18.89 -14.50 15.77
CA LEU A 382 19.70 -15.26 16.72
C LEU A 382 19.78 -14.56 18.08
N TRP A 383 20.00 -13.25 18.08
CA TRP A 383 20.15 -12.46 19.30
C TRP A 383 18.88 -12.50 20.16
N ARG A 384 17.70 -12.47 19.54
CA ARG A 384 16.39 -12.53 20.20
C ARG A 384 15.83 -13.94 20.35
N ARG A 385 16.52 -14.96 19.82
CA ARG A 385 16.10 -16.38 19.84
C ARG A 385 14.73 -16.59 19.19
N LEU A 386 14.49 -15.95 18.07
CA LEU A 386 13.21 -16.03 17.36
C LEU A 386 13.14 -17.30 16.52
N GLU A 387 12.00 -17.98 16.56
CA GLU A 387 11.73 -19.26 15.87
C GLU A 387 11.46 -19.08 14.37
N GLY A 388 12.36 -18.37 13.69
CA GLY A 388 12.33 -18.21 12.24
C GLY A 388 12.22 -16.77 11.77
N ARG A 389 12.05 -16.64 10.46
CA ARG A 389 12.13 -15.38 9.73
C ARG A 389 10.91 -14.48 9.99
N ILE A 390 9.70 -15.02 9.88
CA ILE A 390 8.46 -14.24 10.06
C ILE A 390 8.39 -13.56 11.44
N PRO A 391 8.63 -14.26 12.58
CA PRO A 391 8.67 -13.59 13.88
C PRO A 391 9.78 -12.54 14.00
N THR A 392 10.90 -12.72 13.29
CA THR A 392 12.01 -11.76 13.25
C THR A 392 11.59 -10.46 12.57
N ILE A 393 10.99 -10.56 11.39
CA ILE A 393 10.49 -9.39 10.66
C ILE A 393 9.39 -8.68 11.45
N GLN A 394 8.45 -9.42 12.04
CA GLN A 394 7.42 -8.83 12.91
C GLN A 394 8.03 -8.11 14.12
N SER A 395 9.06 -8.68 14.73
CA SER A 395 9.78 -8.05 15.85
C SER A 395 10.52 -6.78 15.42
N LEU A 396 11.03 -6.71 14.20
CA LEU A 396 11.67 -5.52 13.64
C LEU A 396 10.65 -4.43 13.25
N PHE A 397 9.47 -4.81 12.77
CA PHE A 397 8.37 -3.85 12.55
C PHE A 397 7.90 -3.20 13.84
N GLU A 398 7.87 -3.97 14.94
CA GLU A 398 7.59 -3.41 16.26
C GLU A 398 8.65 -2.39 16.70
N ASP A 399 9.93 -2.67 16.46
CA ASP A 399 11.01 -1.70 16.72
C ASP A 399 10.87 -0.44 15.86
N LEU A 400 10.58 -0.60 14.56
CA LEU A 400 10.36 0.52 13.66
C LEU A 400 9.22 1.40 14.13
N ARG A 401 8.09 0.81 14.52
CA ARG A 401 6.93 1.55 15.06
C ARG A 401 7.28 2.33 16.33
N ARG A 402 8.10 1.74 17.22
CA ARG A 402 8.58 2.43 18.42
C ARG A 402 9.48 3.60 18.06
N LEU A 403 10.35 3.44 17.07
CA LEU A 403 11.23 4.51 16.60
C LEU A 403 10.43 5.68 16.01
N GLU A 404 9.40 5.41 15.20
CA GLU A 404 8.52 6.43 14.59
C GLU A 404 7.73 7.24 15.63
N ARG A 405 7.32 6.59 16.73
CA ARG A 405 6.46 7.20 17.76
C ARG A 405 7.23 7.81 18.93
N SER A 406 8.52 7.50 19.07
CA SER A 406 9.32 7.96 20.19
C SER A 406 9.66 9.44 20.08
N ALA A 407 9.43 10.19 21.16
CA ALA A 407 9.98 11.54 21.27
C ALA A 407 11.52 11.49 21.14
N PRO A 408 12.19 12.48 20.51
CA PRO A 408 13.63 12.46 20.28
C PRO A 408 14.50 12.27 21.54
N SER A 409 13.95 12.53 22.73
CA SER A 409 14.61 12.36 24.03
C SER A 409 14.34 11.01 24.72
N SER A 410 13.51 10.15 24.13
CA SER A 410 13.16 8.84 24.70
C SER A 410 14.34 7.85 24.57
N PRO A 411 14.56 6.94 25.55
CA PRO A 411 15.48 5.81 25.40
C PRO A 411 15.16 4.90 24.20
N GLU A 412 13.91 4.98 23.72
CA GLU A 412 13.41 4.23 22.57
C GLU A 412 13.59 4.97 21.24
N ALA A 413 13.99 6.25 21.27
CA ALA A 413 14.26 7.04 20.08
C ALA A 413 15.43 6.47 19.26
N MET A 414 15.47 6.84 17.99
CA MET A 414 16.61 6.55 17.12
C MET A 414 17.90 7.05 17.78
N PRO A 415 18.90 6.18 18.00
CA PRO A 415 20.16 6.63 18.58
C PRO A 415 20.80 7.67 17.66
N ALA A 416 21.48 8.66 18.23
CA ALA A 416 22.13 9.69 17.45
C ALA A 416 23.08 9.05 16.42
N PRO A 417 23.15 9.57 15.18
CA PRO A 417 24.08 9.07 14.19
C PRO A 417 25.50 9.11 14.76
N VAL A 418 26.23 7.99 14.64
CA VAL A 418 27.66 7.97 14.97
C VAL A 418 28.38 8.65 13.80
N PRO A 419 29.19 9.71 14.02
CA PRO A 419 29.94 10.35 12.95
C PRO A 419 30.85 9.33 12.25
N ALA A 420 30.91 9.41 10.92
CA ALA A 420 31.76 8.57 10.08
C ALA A 420 33.26 8.85 10.29
#